data_AF-A0A965UIJ9-F1
#
_entry.id   AF-A0A965UIJ9-F1
#
_cell.length_a   1.000
_cell.length_b   1.000
_cell.length_c   1.000
_cell.angle_alpha   90.00
_cell.angle_beta   90.00
_cell.angle_gamma   90.00
#
_symmetry.space_group_name_H-M   'P 1'
#
loop_
_entity.id
_entity.type
_entity.pdbx_description
1 polymer ?
#
loop_
_entity_poly.entity_id
_entity_poly.type
_entity_poly.pdbx_seq_one_letter_code
_entity_poly.pdbx_strand_id
1 'polypeptide(L)'
;MVAQSSGERKWIDVKRFIKKHGVVCTDDTDGRCDLTPVVWALIGATHKHLGYTRDLTMVFNGLLLGKVLLSQSIAVPTGYQLNLVVNAAHIAYLTDTETDLTYMAAYNAYLRQQENPWFCYVVLGADDECAQLALKTWPTEPERKDDWSIQRDTAEQAYRWSQGWEYLFMAALFGVDLNSLEYSGKRHSKVYPQSH
;
A
#
# COMPACT_ATOMS: atom_id res chain seq x y z
N MET A 1 -17.89 -2.15 -32.17
CA MET A 1 -16.80 -2.81 -31.43
C MET A 1 -15.45 -2.20 -31.81
N VAL A 2 -15.12 -0.98 -31.36
CA VAL A 2 -13.74 -0.45 -31.45
C VAL A 2 -13.58 0.64 -30.38
N ALA A 3 -12.97 0.30 -29.23
CA ALA A 3 -12.39 1.27 -28.29
C ALA A 3 -11.45 0.60 -27.25
N GLN A 4 -10.84 -0.55 -27.56
CA GLN A 4 -10.07 -1.33 -26.57
C GLN A 4 -8.54 -1.22 -26.71
N SER A 5 -8.03 -0.37 -27.61
CA SER A 5 -6.64 -0.45 -28.08
C SER A 5 -5.70 0.68 -27.64
N SER A 6 -6.10 1.62 -26.78
CA SER A 6 -5.22 2.72 -26.37
C SER A 6 -4.35 2.39 -25.16
N GLY A 7 -4.80 1.52 -24.25
CA GLY A 7 -4.07 1.13 -23.04
C GLY A 7 -2.95 0.11 -23.28
N GLU A 8 -3.23 -0.93 -24.08
CA GLU A 8 -2.26 -2.02 -24.36
C GLU A 8 -0.96 -1.51 -25.02
N ARG A 9 -1.06 -0.57 -25.95
CA ARG A 9 0.11 0.00 -26.63
C ARG A 9 0.99 0.80 -25.67
N LYS A 10 0.39 1.54 -24.74
CA LYS A 10 1.13 2.32 -23.74
C LYS A 10 1.94 1.43 -22.79
N TRP A 11 1.41 0.28 -22.39
CA TRP A 11 2.14 -0.65 -21.52
C TRP A 11 3.35 -1.28 -22.21
N ILE A 12 3.23 -1.61 -23.49
CA ILE A 12 4.36 -2.10 -24.29
C ILE A 12 5.45 -1.03 -24.39
N ASP A 13 5.09 0.25 -24.51
CA ASP A 13 6.05 1.35 -24.58
C ASP A 13 6.75 1.59 -23.24
N VAL A 14 6.05 1.44 -22.10
CA VAL A 14 6.67 1.45 -20.76
C VAL A 14 7.69 0.31 -20.62
N LYS A 15 7.33 -0.92 -21.02
CA LYS A 15 8.26 -2.07 -21.02
C LYS A 15 9.50 -1.81 -21.88
N ARG A 16 9.31 -1.24 -23.08
CA ARG A 16 10.44 -0.89 -23.98
C ARG A 16 11.31 0.21 -23.41
N PHE A 17 10.71 1.22 -22.78
CA PHE A 17 11.43 2.31 -22.12
C PHE A 17 12.30 1.78 -20.99
N ILE A 18 11.74 0.98 -20.08
CA ILE A 18 12.48 0.33 -18.98
C ILE A 18 13.63 -0.52 -19.52
N LYS A 19 13.37 -1.36 -20.54
CA LYS A 19 14.38 -2.22 -21.17
C LYS A 19 15.52 -1.43 -21.84
N LYS A 20 15.23 -0.24 -22.38
CA LYS A 20 16.18 0.60 -23.12
C LYS A 20 17.02 1.50 -22.21
N HIS A 21 16.49 1.89 -21.04
CA HIS A 21 17.07 2.93 -20.20
C HIS A 21 17.54 2.47 -18.82
N GLY A 22 17.23 1.24 -18.38
CA GLY A 22 17.09 0.99 -16.95
C GLY A 22 18.21 0.22 -16.25
N VAL A 23 18.94 0.93 -15.39
CA VAL A 23 18.99 0.53 -13.97
C VAL A 23 17.75 1.19 -13.33
N VAL A 24 16.70 0.41 -13.09
CA VAL A 24 15.42 0.89 -12.49
C VAL A 24 15.30 0.46 -11.03
N CYS A 25 15.82 -0.72 -10.72
CA CYS A 25 15.91 -1.26 -9.37
C CYS A 25 17.36 -1.16 -8.92
N THR A 26 17.66 -0.18 -8.06
CA THR A 26 19.01 0.01 -7.49
C THR A 26 19.42 -1.13 -6.55
N ASP A 27 18.43 -1.90 -6.11
CA ASP A 27 18.49 -3.06 -5.25
C ASP A 27 18.71 -4.39 -5.99
N ASP A 28 18.61 -4.41 -7.33
CA ASP A 28 18.90 -5.61 -8.13
C ASP A 28 20.30 -5.55 -8.79
N THR A 29 20.97 -6.70 -8.83
CA THR A 29 22.36 -6.84 -9.29
C THR A 29 22.56 -6.50 -10.76
N ASP A 30 21.53 -6.67 -11.60
CA ASP A 30 21.57 -6.32 -13.03
C ASP A 30 20.76 -5.06 -13.38
N GLY A 31 20.24 -4.36 -12.36
CA GLY A 31 19.45 -3.14 -12.50
C GLY A 31 18.04 -3.32 -13.07
N ARG A 32 17.60 -4.56 -13.28
CA ARG A 32 16.24 -4.85 -13.77
C ARG A 32 15.28 -5.07 -12.61
N CYS A 33 14.00 -4.79 -12.84
CA CYS A 33 12.95 -5.05 -11.87
C CYS A 33 12.11 -6.22 -12.36
N ASP A 34 12.03 -7.29 -11.56
CA ASP A 34 11.09 -8.36 -11.80
C ASP A 34 9.73 -8.06 -11.15
N LEU A 35 8.67 -8.22 -11.94
CA LEU A 35 7.31 -8.09 -11.44
C LEU A 35 6.96 -9.33 -10.60
N THR A 36 6.84 -9.13 -9.29
CA THR A 36 6.49 -10.20 -8.36
C THR A 36 5.03 -10.66 -8.55
N PRO A 37 4.67 -11.86 -8.06
CA PRO A 37 3.28 -12.32 -8.05
C PRO A 37 2.29 -11.31 -7.47
N VAL A 38 2.65 -10.62 -6.38
CA VAL A 38 1.82 -9.58 -5.76
C VAL A 38 1.60 -8.42 -6.74
N VAL A 39 2.65 -7.94 -7.41
CA VAL A 39 2.53 -6.84 -8.38
C VAL A 39 1.62 -7.22 -9.54
N TRP A 40 1.75 -8.43 -10.09
CA TRP A 40 0.84 -8.91 -11.14
C TRP A 40 -0.62 -8.98 -10.69
N ALA A 41 -0.87 -9.44 -9.46
CA ALA A 41 -2.20 -9.48 -8.89
C ALA A 41 -2.80 -8.08 -8.74
N LEU A 42 -2.02 -7.11 -8.23
CA LEU A 42 -2.47 -5.72 -8.05
C LEU A 42 -2.73 -5.01 -9.39
N ILE A 43 -1.87 -5.24 -10.40
CA ILE A 43 -2.13 -4.75 -11.77
C ILE A 43 -3.43 -5.36 -12.29
N GLY A 44 -3.65 -6.66 -12.08
CA GLY A 44 -4.88 -7.35 -12.45
C GLY A 44 -6.13 -6.76 -11.78
N ALA A 45 -6.05 -6.49 -10.48
CA ALA A 45 -7.14 -5.86 -9.72
C ALA A 45 -7.46 -4.46 -10.26
N THR A 46 -6.42 -3.65 -10.48
CA THR A 46 -6.55 -2.30 -11.06
C THR A 46 -7.14 -2.34 -12.48
N HIS A 47 -6.69 -3.27 -13.32
CA HIS A 47 -7.25 -3.48 -14.66
C HIS A 47 -8.74 -3.79 -14.61
N LYS A 48 -9.14 -4.74 -13.75
CA LYS A 48 -10.56 -5.09 -13.58
C LYS A 48 -11.37 -3.88 -13.13
N HIS A 49 -10.88 -3.13 -12.15
CA HIS A 49 -11.54 -1.95 -11.61
C HIS A 49 -11.74 -0.86 -12.68
N LEU A 50 -10.75 -0.67 -13.57
CA LEU A 50 -10.83 0.27 -14.68
C LEU A 50 -11.57 -0.26 -15.93
N GLY A 51 -12.10 -1.48 -15.89
CA GLY A 51 -12.82 -2.10 -17.02
C GLY A 51 -11.91 -2.63 -18.15
N TYR A 52 -10.62 -2.82 -17.90
CA TYR A 52 -9.68 -3.39 -18.85
C TYR A 52 -9.66 -4.93 -18.79
N THR A 53 -9.24 -5.54 -19.90
CA THR A 53 -8.99 -6.99 -19.97
C THR A 53 -7.76 -7.36 -19.15
N ARG A 54 -7.86 -8.51 -18.47
CA ARG A 54 -6.78 -9.12 -17.71
C ARG A 54 -6.21 -10.29 -18.50
N ASP A 55 -4.90 -10.45 -18.49
CA ASP A 55 -4.27 -11.67 -19.01
C ASP A 55 -4.32 -12.82 -17.98
N LEU A 56 -3.98 -14.03 -18.42
CA LEU A 56 -3.99 -15.22 -17.57
C LEU A 56 -3.01 -15.13 -16.39
N THR A 57 -1.88 -14.43 -16.57
CA THR A 57 -0.89 -14.23 -15.51
C THR A 57 -1.46 -13.36 -14.40
N MET A 58 -2.14 -12.27 -14.73
CA MET A 58 -2.83 -11.41 -13.76
C MET A 58 -3.94 -12.17 -13.01
N VAL A 59 -4.73 -12.98 -13.73
CA VAL A 59 -5.81 -13.77 -13.12
C VAL A 59 -5.25 -14.80 -12.15
N PHE A 60 -4.25 -15.58 -12.57
CA PHE A 60 -3.64 -16.61 -11.73
C PHE A 60 -3.00 -16.03 -10.47
N ASN A 61 -2.24 -14.95 -10.61
CA ASN A 61 -1.63 -14.29 -9.46
C ASN A 61 -2.68 -13.67 -8.53
N GLY A 62 -3.79 -13.14 -9.08
CA GLY A 62 -4.93 -12.66 -8.29
C GLY A 62 -5.53 -13.74 -7.38
N LEU A 63 -5.61 -15.00 -7.85
CA LEU A 63 -6.11 -16.12 -7.04
C LEU A 63 -5.17 -16.50 -5.89
N LEU A 64 -3.87 -16.18 -6.00
CA LEU A 64 -2.86 -16.49 -5.00
C LEU A 64 -2.57 -15.32 -4.05
N LEU A 65 -3.04 -14.11 -4.37
CA LEU A 65 -2.69 -12.88 -3.66
C LEU A 65 -2.84 -13.01 -2.14
N GLY A 66 -4.02 -13.45 -1.66
CA GLY A 66 -4.28 -13.58 -0.23
C GLY A 66 -3.31 -14.53 0.48
N LYS A 67 -2.98 -15.67 -0.14
CA LYS A 67 -2.03 -16.65 0.43
C LYS A 67 -0.61 -16.08 0.48
N VAL A 68 -0.20 -15.39 -0.58
CA VAL A 68 1.13 -14.77 -0.67
C VAL A 68 1.26 -13.67 0.37
N LEU A 69 0.28 -12.76 0.47
CA LEU A 69 0.31 -11.68 1.46
C LEU A 69 0.28 -12.22 2.89
N LEU A 70 -0.53 -13.23 3.20
CA LEU A 70 -0.55 -13.83 4.52
C LEU A 70 0.82 -14.42 4.87
N SER A 71 1.43 -15.19 3.96
CA SER A 71 2.76 -15.75 4.19
C SER A 71 3.82 -14.66 4.38
N GLN A 72 3.78 -13.60 3.57
CA GLN A 72 4.70 -12.47 3.69
C GLN A 72 4.51 -11.71 5.00
N SER A 73 3.26 -11.49 5.46
CA SER A 73 2.96 -10.80 6.72
C SER A 73 3.62 -11.45 7.95
N ILE A 74 3.93 -12.75 7.85
CA ILE A 74 4.60 -13.53 8.89
C ILE A 74 6.13 -13.52 8.67
N ALA A 75 6.57 -13.72 7.43
CA ALA A 75 7.97 -14.03 7.13
C ALA A 75 8.86 -12.80 6.89
N VAL A 76 8.32 -11.72 6.33
CA VAL A 76 9.16 -10.57 5.96
C VAL A 76 9.56 -9.77 7.21
N PRO A 77 10.79 -9.22 7.26
CA PRO A 77 11.19 -8.21 8.24
C PRO A 77 10.20 -7.06 8.38
N THR A 78 10.17 -6.47 9.58
CA THR A 78 9.53 -5.17 9.85
C THR A 78 10.17 -4.05 9.02
N GLY A 79 9.46 -2.94 8.82
CA GLY A 79 9.91 -1.85 7.95
C GLY A 79 9.30 -1.93 6.56
N TYR A 80 10.08 -1.65 5.51
CA TYR A 80 9.55 -1.49 4.15
C TYR A 80 8.81 -2.71 3.61
N GLN A 81 9.37 -3.90 3.78
CA GLN A 81 8.75 -5.12 3.24
C GLN A 81 7.40 -5.39 3.90
N LEU A 82 7.27 -5.15 5.20
CA LEU A 82 5.98 -5.27 5.90
C LEU A 82 5.00 -4.16 5.48
N ASN A 83 5.48 -2.94 5.23
CA ASN A 83 4.65 -1.85 4.67
C ASN A 83 4.10 -2.21 3.29
N LEU A 84 4.87 -2.86 2.42
CA LEU A 84 4.38 -3.33 1.12
C LEU A 84 3.23 -4.33 1.26
N VAL A 85 3.28 -5.21 2.26
CA VAL A 85 2.18 -6.16 2.55
C VAL A 85 0.90 -5.40 2.92
N VAL A 86 1.00 -4.41 3.81
CA VAL A 86 -0.15 -3.59 4.23
C VAL A 86 -0.70 -2.76 3.07
N ASN A 87 0.17 -2.16 2.25
CA ASN A 87 -0.24 -1.41 1.06
C ASN A 87 -0.95 -2.30 0.04
N ALA A 88 -0.44 -3.51 -0.19
CA ALA A 88 -1.08 -4.46 -1.10
C ALA A 88 -2.46 -4.90 -0.59
N ALA A 89 -2.61 -5.11 0.72
CA ALA A 89 -3.91 -5.40 1.33
C ALA A 89 -4.88 -4.21 1.19
N HIS A 90 -4.42 -2.98 1.41
CA HIS A 90 -5.24 -1.79 1.24
C HIS A 90 -5.67 -1.57 -0.21
N ILE A 91 -4.79 -1.81 -1.19
CA ILE A 91 -5.16 -1.77 -2.61
C ILE A 91 -6.19 -2.85 -2.94
N ALA A 92 -6.06 -4.05 -2.37
CA ALA A 92 -7.06 -5.11 -2.55
C ALA A 92 -8.44 -4.67 -2.04
N TYR A 93 -8.50 -4.01 -0.89
CA TYR A 93 -9.71 -3.37 -0.36
C TYR A 93 -10.28 -2.31 -1.33
N LEU A 94 -9.48 -1.33 -1.75
CA LEU A 94 -9.93 -0.24 -2.62
C LEU A 94 -10.40 -0.71 -4.01
N THR A 95 -9.99 -1.90 -4.44
CA THR A 95 -10.32 -2.47 -5.76
C THR A 95 -11.39 -3.55 -5.71
N ASP A 96 -12.06 -3.75 -4.56
CA ASP A 96 -13.05 -4.80 -4.33
C ASP A 96 -12.51 -6.21 -4.66
N THR A 97 -11.24 -6.45 -4.29
CA THR A 97 -10.54 -7.75 -4.44
C THR A 97 -10.05 -8.32 -3.10
N GLU A 98 -10.52 -7.72 -2.01
CA GLU A 98 -10.28 -8.17 -0.65
C GLU A 98 -10.78 -9.60 -0.39
N THR A 99 -10.07 -10.31 0.48
CA THR A 99 -10.45 -11.61 1.04
C THR A 99 -10.07 -11.65 2.52
N ASP A 100 -10.60 -12.62 3.27
CA ASP A 100 -10.20 -12.84 4.67
C ASP A 100 -8.67 -12.95 4.83
N LEU A 101 -7.98 -13.57 3.86
CA LEU A 101 -6.53 -13.73 3.90
C LEU A 101 -5.78 -12.41 3.72
N THR A 102 -6.28 -11.51 2.87
CA THR A 102 -5.66 -10.17 2.71
C THR A 102 -5.90 -9.30 3.93
N TYR A 103 -7.07 -9.41 4.56
CA TYR A 103 -7.34 -8.76 5.85
C TYR A 103 -6.45 -9.31 6.96
N MET A 104 -6.34 -10.63 7.11
CA MET A 104 -5.47 -11.26 8.11
C MET A 104 -4.00 -10.89 7.90
N ALA A 105 -3.55 -10.70 6.66
CA ALA A 105 -2.20 -10.21 6.37
C ALA A 105 -1.98 -8.78 6.91
N ALA A 106 -2.95 -7.88 6.70
CA ALA A 106 -2.90 -6.52 7.26
C ALA A 106 -2.97 -6.54 8.80
N TYR A 107 -3.85 -7.37 9.37
CA TYR A 107 -3.99 -7.54 10.81
C TYR A 107 -2.69 -8.07 11.46
N ASN A 108 -2.03 -9.05 10.85
CA ASN A 108 -0.73 -9.53 11.32
C ASN A 108 0.33 -8.43 11.30
N ALA A 109 0.37 -7.62 10.24
CA ALA A 109 1.29 -6.49 10.16
C ALA A 109 1.00 -5.45 11.26
N TYR A 110 -0.27 -5.14 11.51
CA TYR A 110 -0.70 -4.29 12.62
C TYR A 110 -0.25 -4.84 13.98
N LEU A 111 -0.45 -6.13 14.25
CA LEU A 111 0.01 -6.76 15.49
C LEU A 111 1.53 -6.69 15.67
N ARG A 112 2.28 -6.73 14.56
CA ARG A 112 3.75 -6.63 14.56
C ARG A 112 4.26 -5.19 14.74
N GLN A 113 3.48 -4.18 14.37
CA GLN A 113 3.84 -2.75 14.50
C GLN A 113 2.64 -1.90 14.92
N GLN A 114 2.13 -2.14 16.14
CA GLN A 114 0.92 -1.47 16.66
C GLN A 114 1.06 0.05 16.77
N GLU A 115 2.28 0.56 16.87
CA GLU A 115 2.57 2.00 16.91
C GLU A 115 2.60 2.66 15.52
N ASN A 116 2.38 1.91 14.44
CA ASN A 116 2.32 2.47 13.09
C ASN A 116 0.89 2.93 12.78
N PRO A 117 0.62 4.25 12.69
CA PRO A 117 -0.73 4.76 12.46
C PRO A 117 -1.32 4.34 11.11
N TRP A 118 -0.48 4.11 10.10
CA TRP A 118 -0.95 3.59 8.80
C TRP A 118 -1.52 2.18 8.93
N PHE A 119 -0.86 1.32 9.69
CA PHE A 119 -1.30 -0.07 9.86
C PHE A 119 -2.60 -0.11 10.67
N CYS A 120 -2.71 0.75 11.68
CA CYS A 120 -3.95 0.98 12.43
C CYS A 120 -5.09 1.38 11.48
N TYR A 121 -4.88 2.39 10.63
CA TYR A 121 -5.89 2.84 9.67
C TYR A 121 -6.32 1.75 8.69
N VAL A 122 -5.39 0.97 8.14
CA VAL A 122 -5.74 -0.06 7.16
C VAL A 122 -6.60 -1.17 7.79
N VAL A 123 -6.42 -1.45 9.08
CA VAL A 123 -7.14 -2.52 9.78
C VAL A 123 -8.45 -2.02 10.42
N LEU A 124 -8.40 -0.90 11.12
CA LEU A 124 -9.51 -0.37 11.93
C LEU A 124 -10.30 0.73 11.20
N GLY A 125 -9.75 1.28 10.12
CA GLY A 125 -10.31 2.42 9.40
C GLY A 125 -9.96 3.77 10.03
N ALA A 126 -10.75 4.80 9.70
CA ALA A 126 -10.67 6.12 10.32
C ALA A 126 -11.25 6.10 11.74
N ASP A 127 -10.55 5.42 12.65
CA ASP A 127 -10.89 5.30 14.06
C ASP A 127 -10.18 6.36 14.92
N ASP A 128 -10.82 6.78 16.00
CA ASP A 128 -10.31 7.80 16.91
C ASP A 128 -8.98 7.38 17.55
N GLU A 129 -8.80 6.10 17.87
CA GLU A 129 -7.53 5.58 18.42
C GLU A 129 -6.39 5.70 17.40
N CYS A 130 -6.67 5.37 16.13
CA CYS A 130 -5.68 5.51 15.05
C CYS A 130 -5.34 6.97 14.77
N ALA A 131 -6.32 7.88 14.84
CA ALA A 131 -6.10 9.31 14.69
C ALA A 131 -5.25 9.87 15.85
N GLN A 132 -5.53 9.48 17.09
CA GLN A 132 -4.74 9.87 18.26
C GLN A 132 -3.32 9.30 18.20
N LEU A 133 -3.16 8.05 17.73
CA LEU A 133 -1.84 7.47 17.49
C LEU A 133 -1.06 8.30 16.47
N ALA A 134 -1.68 8.66 15.35
CA ALA A 134 -1.05 9.50 14.34
C ALA A 134 -0.67 10.89 14.88
N LEU A 135 -1.53 11.54 15.65
CA LEU A 135 -1.20 12.83 16.26
C LEU A 135 -0.05 12.71 17.26
N LYS A 136 -0.03 11.63 18.07
CA LYS A 136 1.03 11.36 19.04
C LYS A 136 2.38 11.09 18.38
N THR A 137 2.38 10.43 17.23
CA THR A 137 3.61 10.08 16.49
C THR A 137 4.01 11.13 15.46
N TRP A 138 3.25 12.24 15.37
CA TRP A 138 3.51 13.37 14.49
C TRP A 138 4.84 14.05 14.86
N PRO A 139 5.76 14.26 13.90
CA PRO A 139 7.03 14.93 14.19
C PRO A 139 6.84 16.44 14.33
N THR A 140 7.50 17.06 15.31
CA THR A 140 7.60 18.53 15.36
C THR A 140 8.28 19.08 14.10
N GLU A 141 9.32 18.40 13.62
CA GLU A 141 10.00 18.69 12.36
C GLU A 141 10.60 17.38 11.80
N PRO A 142 10.22 16.91 10.60
CA PRO A 142 10.79 15.68 10.04
C PRO A 142 12.27 15.88 9.72
N GLU A 143 13.14 14.96 10.15
CA GLU A 143 14.56 14.96 9.77
C GLU A 143 14.74 14.86 8.24
N ARG A 144 13.83 14.16 7.57
CA ARG A 144 13.82 13.99 6.10
C ARG A 144 12.44 14.31 5.54
N LYS A 145 12.28 15.56 5.09
CA LYS A 145 10.99 16.09 4.59
C LYS A 145 10.63 15.59 3.18
N ASP A 146 11.63 15.16 2.41
CA ASP A 146 11.49 14.85 0.98
C ASP A 146 11.45 13.34 0.68
N ASP A 147 11.31 12.50 1.71
CA ASP A 147 11.42 11.03 1.58
C ASP A 147 10.17 10.35 2.20
N TRP A 148 9.67 9.29 1.56
CA TRP A 148 8.54 8.51 2.06
C TRP A 148 9.06 7.31 2.86
N SER A 149 8.38 6.90 3.93
CA SER A 149 8.84 5.74 4.71
C SER A 149 8.76 4.45 3.89
N ILE A 150 7.82 4.40 2.94
CA ILE A 150 7.73 3.33 1.94
C ILE A 150 8.88 3.31 0.92
N GLN A 151 9.81 4.27 0.89
CA GLN A 151 10.97 4.25 -0.01
C GLN A 151 12.21 3.64 0.65
N ARG A 152 12.13 3.18 1.90
CA ARG A 152 13.31 2.86 2.72
C ARG A 152 13.48 1.38 3.02
N ASP A 153 14.43 0.76 2.36
CA ASP A 153 14.82 -0.66 2.47
C ASP A 153 15.36 -1.13 3.84
N THR A 154 15.76 -0.22 4.74
CA THR A 154 16.73 -0.57 5.80
C THR A 154 16.31 -0.30 7.26
N ALA A 155 15.18 0.36 7.53
CA ALA A 155 14.81 0.73 8.91
C ALA A 155 13.50 0.09 9.40
N GLU A 156 13.61 -0.72 10.47
CA GLU A 156 12.48 -1.32 11.19
C GLU A 156 11.43 -0.28 11.64
N GLN A 157 11.86 0.96 11.86
CA GLN A 157 11.00 2.10 12.22
C GLN A 157 11.12 3.26 11.22
N ALA A 158 11.26 2.97 9.91
CA ALA A 158 11.35 4.00 8.87
C ALA A 158 10.23 5.06 8.94
N TYR A 159 9.05 4.65 9.41
CA TYR A 159 7.88 5.50 9.64
C TYR A 159 8.13 6.59 10.70
N ARG A 160 9.16 6.49 11.55
CA ARG A 160 9.52 7.52 12.55
C ARG A 160 10.32 8.68 11.97
N TRP A 161 10.93 8.50 10.80
CA TRP A 161 11.92 9.44 10.25
C TRP A 161 11.50 10.09 8.93
N SER A 162 10.44 9.59 8.30
CA SER A 162 10.02 9.95 6.94
C SER A 162 8.55 10.40 7.01
N GLN A 163 8.34 11.53 7.68
CA GLN A 163 7.06 11.81 8.34
C GLN A 163 6.35 13.08 7.85
N GLY A 164 6.84 13.76 6.81
CA GLY A 164 6.11 14.91 6.26
C GLY A 164 4.87 14.48 5.47
N TRP A 165 5.10 13.82 4.33
CA TRP A 165 4.04 13.49 3.37
C TRP A 165 3.08 12.39 3.85
N GLU A 166 3.60 11.39 4.57
CA GLU A 166 2.76 10.32 5.10
C GLU A 166 1.77 10.86 6.15
N TYR A 167 2.19 11.78 7.01
CA TYR A 167 1.29 12.35 8.01
C TYR A 167 0.30 13.34 7.41
N LEU A 168 0.68 14.09 6.37
CA LEU A 168 -0.27 14.88 5.57
C LEU A 168 -1.34 13.97 4.93
N PHE A 169 -0.92 12.84 4.36
CA PHE A 169 -1.83 11.84 3.80
C PHE A 169 -2.73 11.23 4.88
N MET A 170 -2.18 10.80 6.01
CA MET A 170 -2.92 10.23 7.13
C MET A 170 -3.90 11.24 7.73
N ALA A 171 -3.51 12.49 7.93
CA ALA A 171 -4.40 13.56 8.40
C ALA A 171 -5.59 13.77 7.47
N ALA A 172 -5.36 13.75 6.15
CA ALA A 172 -6.44 13.82 5.17
C ALA A 172 -7.37 12.60 5.27
N LEU A 173 -6.82 11.39 5.47
CA LEU A 173 -7.62 10.17 5.63
C LEU A 173 -8.48 10.18 6.91
N PHE A 174 -7.95 10.75 8.00
CA PHE A 174 -8.67 10.90 9.27
C PHE A 174 -9.56 12.15 9.33
N GLY A 175 -9.50 13.06 8.34
CA GLY A 175 -10.22 14.32 8.39
C GLY A 175 -9.72 15.26 9.51
N VAL A 176 -8.43 15.21 9.82
CA VAL A 176 -7.75 16.15 10.74
C VAL A 176 -7.52 17.48 10.02
N ASP A 177 -7.84 18.60 10.67
CA ASP A 177 -7.47 19.91 10.15
C ASP A 177 -5.98 20.14 10.37
N LEU A 178 -5.23 20.25 9.27
CA LEU A 178 -3.78 20.44 9.30
C LEU A 178 -3.32 21.75 9.95
N ASN A 179 -4.22 22.75 10.06
CA ASN A 179 -3.88 24.03 10.68
C ASN A 179 -4.01 24.01 12.21
N SER A 180 -4.91 23.17 12.74
CA SER A 180 -5.14 23.05 14.19
C SER A 180 -4.59 21.75 14.78
N LEU A 181 -4.27 20.75 13.94
CA LEU A 181 -4.00 19.36 14.32
C LEU A 181 -5.12 18.77 15.20
N GLU A 182 -6.34 19.31 15.08
CA GLU A 182 -7.52 18.81 15.78
C GLU A 182 -8.27 17.82 14.89
N TYR A 183 -8.62 16.68 15.48
CA TYR A 183 -9.45 15.68 14.83
C TYR A 183 -10.91 16.14 14.79
N SER A 184 -11.49 16.21 13.59
CA SER A 184 -12.83 16.78 13.39
C SER A 184 -14.00 15.85 13.73
N GLY A 185 -13.74 14.58 14.08
CA GLY A 185 -14.76 13.59 14.40
C GLY A 185 -15.66 13.17 13.23
N LYS A 186 -15.39 13.67 12.00
CA LYS A 186 -16.18 13.34 10.82
C LYS A 186 -15.72 12.00 10.25
N ARG A 187 -16.39 10.92 10.66
CA ARG A 187 -16.26 9.59 10.04
C ARG A 187 -16.47 9.68 8.53
N HIS A 188 -15.41 9.50 7.75
CA HIS A 188 -15.55 9.10 6.36
C HIS A 188 -16.02 7.65 6.34
N SER A 189 -17.34 7.47 6.24
CA SER A 189 -18.00 6.17 6.37
C SER A 189 -17.65 5.24 5.23
N LYS A 190 -16.60 4.44 5.42
CA LYS A 190 -16.46 3.06 4.94
C LYS A 190 -15.54 2.34 5.93
N VAL A 191 -16.14 1.98 7.07
CA VAL A 191 -15.53 1.08 8.06
C VAL A 191 -15.47 -0.31 7.43
N TYR A 192 -14.37 -1.04 7.61
CA TYR A 192 -14.29 -2.47 7.31
C TYR A 192 -15.54 -3.16 7.88
N PRO A 193 -16.43 -3.75 7.06
CA PRO A 193 -17.48 -4.59 7.61
C PRO A 193 -16.76 -5.78 8.25
N GLN A 194 -16.85 -5.90 9.58
CA GLN A 194 -16.46 -7.14 10.25
C GLN A 194 -17.32 -8.25 9.65
N SER A 195 -16.71 -9.10 8.83
CA SER A 195 -17.35 -10.30 8.30
C SER A 195 -17.67 -11.21 9.49
N HIS A 196 -18.94 -11.31 9.83
CA HIS A 196 -19.49 -12.31 10.74
C HIS A 196 -19.56 -13.69 10.08
#